data_AF-A0A419WJU2-F1
#
_entry.id   AF-A0A419WJU2-F1
#
_cell.length_a   1.000
_cell.length_b   1.000
_cell.length_c   1.000
_cell.angle_alpha   90.00
_cell.angle_beta   90.00
_cell.angle_gamma   90.00
#
_symmetry.space_group_name_H-M   'P 1'
#
loop_
_entity.id
_entity.type
_entity.pdbx_description
1 polymer ?
#
loop_
_entity_poly.entity_id
_entity_poly.type
_entity_poly.pdbx_seq_one_letter_code
_entity_poly.pdbx_strand_id
1 'polypeptide(L)' 'MLRSIVGAFVDVLFGRLLLLLVLGIPAFAVVALLAGGTDLLVSIGLSRSVAGTITAGLATVGSIAGLAAFGYYAIDW' A
#
# COMPACT_ATOMS: atom_id res chain seq x y z
N MET A 1 -27.20 -19.17 18.41
CA MET A 1 -25.78 -19.48 18.71
C MET A 1 -24.95 -19.66 17.45
N LEU A 2 -25.23 -20.66 16.60
CA LEU A 2 -24.45 -20.92 15.38
C LEU A 2 -24.29 -19.69 14.47
N ARG A 3 -25.37 -18.92 14.25
CA ARG A 3 -25.32 -17.67 13.47
C ARG A 3 -24.39 -16.59 14.06
N SER A 4 -24.26 -16.48 15.38
CA SER A 4 -23.40 -15.45 15.99
C SER A 4 -21.94 -15.89 16.02
N ILE A 5 -21.66 -17.18 16.15
CA ILE A 5 -20.31 -17.74 16.05
C ILE A 5 -19.78 -17.57 14.62
N VAL A 6 -20.61 -17.87 13.61
CA VAL A 6 -20.26 -17.66 12.20
C VAL A 6 -20.06 -16.18 11.91
N GLY A 7 -20.93 -15.29 12.43
CA GLY A 7 -20.75 -13.84 12.30
C GLY A 7 -19.40 -13.37 12.84
N ALA A 8 -19.04 -13.76 14.06
CA ALA A 8 -17.77 -13.40 14.68
C ALA A 8 -16.55 -13.92 13.89
N PHE A 9 -16.62 -15.14 13.35
CA PHE A 9 -15.54 -15.69 12.51
C PHE A 9 -15.39 -14.92 11.20
N VAL A 10 -16.51 -14.59 10.55
CA VAL A 10 -16.53 -13.84 9.29
C VAL A 10 -15.97 -12.45 9.53
N ASP A 11 -16.40 -11.76 10.58
CA ASP A 11 -15.88 -10.44 10.93
C ASP A 11 -14.36 -10.53 11.07
N VAL A 12 -13.84 -11.41 11.93
CA VAL A 12 -12.39 -11.54 12.19
C VAL A 12 -11.61 -11.83 10.91
N LEU A 13 -12.16 -12.66 10.02
CA LEU A 13 -11.52 -12.97 8.75
C LEU A 13 -11.48 -11.76 7.82
N PHE A 14 -12.59 -11.02 7.70
CA PHE A 14 -12.68 -9.82 6.87
C PHE A 14 -11.79 -8.69 7.39
N GLY A 15 -11.69 -8.51 8.72
CA GLY A 15 -10.77 -7.57 9.33
C GLY A 15 -9.32 -7.86 9.00
N ARG A 16 -8.90 -9.13 9.15
CA ARG A 16 -7.55 -9.56 8.78
C ARG A 16 -7.27 -9.40 7.29
N LEU A 17 -8.25 -9.67 6.43
CA LEU A 17 -8.13 -9.48 4.99
C LEU A 17 -8.01 -8.01 4.62
N LEU A 18 -8.78 -7.13 5.27
CA LEU A 18 -8.66 -5.67 5.13
C LEU A 18 -7.27 -5.19 5.54
N LEU A 19 -6.75 -5.62 6.69
CA LEU A 19 -5.40 -5.27 7.13
C LEU A 19 -4.32 -5.71 6.13
N LEU A 20 -4.46 -6.92 5.58
CA LEU A 20 -3.55 -7.43 4.57
C LEU A 20 -3.61 -6.62 3.28
N LEU A 21 -4.81 -6.19 2.84
CA LEU A 21 -4.96 -5.36 1.64
C LEU A 21 -4.40 -3.95 1.87
N VAL A 22 -4.72 -3.34 3.01
CA VAL A 22 -4.27 -1.98 3.36
C VAL A 22 -2.75 -1.92 3.48
N LEU A 23 -2.08 -2.97 3.95
CA LEU A 23 -0.62 -3.02 3.97
C LEU A 23 -0.04 -3.46 2.63
N GLY A 24 -0.64 -4.47 2.00
CA GLY A 24 -0.14 -5.10 0.79
C GLY A 24 -0.18 -4.18 -0.43
N ILE A 25 -1.32 -3.51 -0.66
CA ILE A 25 -1.49 -2.66 -1.86
C ILE A 25 -0.45 -1.53 -1.90
N PRO A 26 -0.24 -0.73 -0.83
CA PRO A 26 0.79 0.30 -0.82
C PRO A 26 2.20 -0.28 -0.96
N ALA A 27 2.50 -1.42 -0.31
CA ALA A 27 3.80 -2.07 -0.43
C ALA A 27 4.09 -2.49 -1.88
N PHE A 28 3.13 -3.14 -2.55
CA PHE A 28 3.26 -3.51 -3.97
C PHE A 28 3.41 -2.29 -4.88
N ALA A 29 2.64 -1.22 -4.64
CA ALA A 29 2.73 0.00 -5.41
C ALA A 29 4.11 0.66 -5.28
N VAL A 30 4.65 0.75 -4.06
CA VAL A 30 5.99 1.29 -3.80
C VAL A 30 7.07 0.43 -4.46
N VAL A 31 6.98 -0.90 -4.36
CA VAL A 31 7.94 -1.81 -4.99
C VAL A 31 7.91 -1.68 -6.51
N ALA A 32 6.72 -1.65 -7.12
CA ALA A 32 6.58 -1.47 -8.57
C ALA A 32 7.16 -0.13 -9.03
N LEU A 33 6.91 0.93 -8.27
CA LEU A 33 7.43 2.26 -8.54
C LEU A 33 8.97 2.30 -8.45
N LEU A 34 9.57 1.66 -7.45
CA LEU A 34 11.02 1.59 -7.31
C LEU A 34 11.66 0.67 -8.35
N ALA A 35 10.97 -0.39 -8.80
CA ALA A 35 11.48 -1.34 -9.77
C ALA A 35 11.55 -0.79 -11.20
N GLY A 36 10.64 0.11 -11.59
CA GLY A 36 10.58 0.59 -12.98
C GLY A 36 10.07 2.02 -13.17
N GLY A 37 9.70 2.73 -12.12
CA GLY A 37 9.15 4.09 -12.21
C GLY A 37 10.14 5.08 -12.79
N THR A 38 11.42 4.97 -12.46
CA THR A 38 12.46 5.84 -13.03
C THR A 38 12.62 5.63 -14.53
N ASP A 39 12.66 4.38 -15.01
CA ASP A 39 12.81 4.08 -16.43
C ASP A 39 11.57 4.50 -17.24
N LEU A 40 10.37 4.34 -16.68
CA LEU A 40 9.13 4.87 -17.25
C LEU A 40 9.18 6.39 -17.43
N LEU A 41 9.60 7.12 -16.40
CA LEU A 41 9.72 8.57 -16.45
C LEU A 41 10.81 9.03 -17.43
N VAL A 42 11.92 8.30 -17.53
CA VAL A 42 12.96 8.57 -18.52
C VAL A 42 12.45 8.34 -19.95
N SER A 43 11.61 7.33 -20.17
CA SER A 43 11.04 7.02 -21.49
C SER A 43 10.13 8.14 -22.04
N ILE A 44 9.54 8.96 -21.16
CA ILE A 44 8.72 10.12 -21.54
C ILE A 44 9.52 11.43 -21.60
N GLY A 45 10.86 11.36 -21.52
CA GLY A 45 11.76 12.50 -21.75
C GLY A 45 12.27 13.21 -20.50
N LEU A 46 12.03 12.67 -19.29
CA LEU A 46 12.63 13.23 -18.07
C LEU A 46 14.11 12.85 -17.96
N SER A 47 14.91 13.76 -17.42
CA SER A 47 16.30 13.42 -17.07
C SER A 47 16.31 12.39 -15.93
N ARG A 48 17.29 11.48 -15.94
CA ARG A 48 17.42 10.42 -14.92
C ARG A 48 17.47 10.98 -13.49
N SER A 49 18.07 12.16 -13.30
CA SER A 49 18.12 12.85 -12.00
C SER A 49 16.73 13.29 -11.51
N VAL A 50 15.95 13.90 -12.39
CA VAL A 50 14.59 14.35 -12.06
C VAL A 50 13.66 13.15 -11.88
N ALA A 51 13.71 12.18 -12.79
CA ALA A 51 12.93 10.95 -12.73
C ALA A 51 13.20 10.16 -11.43
N GLY A 52 14.47 10.00 -11.04
CA GLY A 52 14.85 9.34 -9.80
C GLY A 52 14.32 10.08 -8.56
N THR A 53 14.41 11.41 -8.55
CA THR A 53 13.90 12.24 -7.44
C THR A 53 12.39 12.13 -7.30
N ILE A 54 11.65 12.16 -8.41
CA ILE A 54 10.18 11.98 -8.40
C ILE A 54 9.81 10.59 -7.91
N THR A 55 10.46 9.55 -8.44
CA THR A 55 10.23 8.16 -8.06
C THR A 55 10.46 7.96 -6.56
N ALA A 56 11.57 8.48 -6.02
CA ALA A 56 11.89 8.40 -4.60
C ALA A 56 10.89 9.18 -3.73
N GLY A 57 10.48 10.38 -4.16
CA GLY A 57 9.48 11.18 -3.46
C GLY A 57 8.13 10.47 -3.37
N LEU A 58 7.65 9.95 -4.49
CA LEU A 58 6.39 9.19 -4.56
C LEU A 58 6.45 7.89 -3.74
N ALA A 59 7.58 7.17 -3.78
CA ALA A 59 7.79 5.97 -2.95
C ALA A 59 7.72 6.32 -1.44
N THR A 60 8.31 7.45 -1.05
CA THR A 60 8.30 7.92 0.34
C THR A 60 6.88 8.28 0.79
N VAL A 61 6.17 9.09 -0.01
CA VAL A 61 4.77 9.47 0.28
C VAL A 61 3.87 8.25 0.33
N GLY A 62 4.00 7.32 -0.63
CA GLY A 62 3.24 6.07 -0.66
C GLY A 62 3.50 5.20 0.57
N SER A 63 4.74 5.14 1.05
CA SER A 63 5.10 4.39 2.26
C SER A 63 4.49 5.00 3.52
N ILE A 64 4.55 6.33 3.67
CA ILE A 64 3.94 7.05 4.81
C ILE A 64 2.42 6.90 4.79
N ALA A 65 1.80 7.11 3.63
CA ALA A 65 0.35 6.96 3.47
C ALA A 65 -0.11 5.53 3.74
N GLY A 66 0.63 4.53 3.25
CA GLY A 66 0.35 3.12 3.51
C GLY A 66 0.47 2.76 4.99
N LEU A 67 1.50 3.26 5.68
CA LEU A 67 1.67 3.05 7.11
C LEU A 67 0.56 3.74 7.93
N ALA A 68 0.20 4.98 7.57
CA ALA A 68 -0.88 5.71 8.23
C ALA A 68 -2.23 5.01 8.04
N ALA A 69 -2.53 4.53 6.83
CA ALA A 69 -3.72 3.75 6.55
C ALA A 69 -3.72 2.44 7.35
N PHE A 70 -2.61 1.72 7.38
CA PHE A 70 -2.48 0.51 8.18
C PHE A 70 -2.74 0.79 9.66
N GLY A 71 -2.14 1.83 10.22
CA GLY A 71 -2.36 2.24 11.61
C GLY A 71 -3.84 2.56 11.88
N TYR A 72 -4.50 3.29 10.99
CA TYR A 72 -5.93 3.60 11.12
C TYR A 72 -6.79 2.33 11.17
N TYR A 73 -6.63 1.43 10.20
CA TYR A 73 -7.41 0.19 10.14
C TYR A 73 -7.01 -0.86 11.17
N ALA A 74 -5.79 -0.81 11.72
CA ALA A 74 -5.34 -1.71 12.78
C ALA A 74 -5.80 -1.29 14.18
N ILE A 75 -6.19 -0.03 14.36
CA ILE A 75 -6.67 0.51 15.64
C ILE A 75 -8.21 0.47 15.70
N ASP A 76 -8.89 0.74 14.58
CA ASP A 76 -10.36 0.71 14.49
C ASP A 76 -10.96 -0.71 14.49
N TRP A 77 -10.12 -1.75 14.50
CA TRP A 77 -10.49 -3.16 14.33
C TRP A 77 -9.96 -4.01 15.48
#